data_AF-A0A820NNW0-F1
#
_entry.id   AF-A0A820NNW0-F1
#
_cell.length_a   1.000
_cell.length_b   1.000
_cell.length_c   1.000
_cell.angle_alpha   90.00
_cell.angle_beta   90.00
_cell.angle_gamma   90.00
#
_symmetry.space_group_name_H-M   'P 1'
#
loop_
_entity.id
_entity.type
_entity.pdbx_description
1 polymer ?
#
loop_
_entity_poly.entity_id
_entity_poly.type
_entity_poly.pdbx_seq_one_letter_code
_entity_poly.pdbx_strand_id
1 'polypeptide(L)'
;MASTERRGHERSASAEFNRVDRAVQIQNATERLRSEMLNYVTNRFEEFTSEIKKAAKMPLINEIVPPNELASISKVTNEKISQTIASQQSVDVKRSSSAFPTKVFRMRSSILTELLEVSHIRSIRQIFISILVLLVLQVAMTDLFETGSVDFRFDVIRWNFSNLSTCLRLWFILFFLTCTMVYYCFHFWAYKRLSLIPIVSSLSPDTEAPKKKTTSLMIFDGFCLTAYCLYIGLFLYFPVHFILEENYPIVTRMIVLVEQ
;
A
#
# COMPACT_ATOMS: atom_id res chain seq x y z
N MET A 1 41.41 57.69 18.57
CA MET A 1 40.55 56.83 17.73
C MET A 1 41.10 55.40 17.56
N ALA A 2 42.41 55.17 17.44
CA ALA A 2 42.99 53.82 17.24
C ALA A 2 42.79 52.80 18.39
N SER A 3 42.53 53.23 19.63
CA SER A 3 42.38 52.31 20.78
C SER A 3 41.02 51.62 20.85
N THR A 4 39.98 52.21 20.27
CA THR A 4 38.61 51.66 20.34
C THR A 4 38.39 50.58 19.28
N GLU A 5 39.08 50.71 18.14
CA GLU A 5 39.01 49.78 17.01
C GLU A 5 39.73 48.45 17.30
N ARG A 6 40.91 48.49 17.96
CA ARG A 6 41.59 47.28 18.45
C ARG A 6 40.74 46.48 19.43
N ARG A 7 40.03 47.17 20.33
CA ARG A 7 39.18 46.53 21.35
C ARG A 7 37.93 45.87 20.75
N GLY A 8 37.47 46.34 19.58
CA GLY A 8 36.41 45.69 18.80
C GLY A 8 36.90 44.43 18.08
N HIS A 9 38.09 44.48 17.50
CA HIS A 9 38.69 43.34 16.79
C HIS A 9 39.02 42.16 17.73
N GLU A 10 39.52 42.44 18.95
CA GLU A 10 39.76 41.41 19.97
C GLU A 10 38.48 40.72 20.46
N ARG A 11 37.39 41.49 20.60
CA ARG A 11 36.07 40.93 20.98
C ARG A 11 35.47 40.08 19.86
N SER A 12 35.65 40.49 18.60
CA SER A 12 35.22 39.70 17.44
C SER A 12 36.00 38.38 17.33
N ALA A 13 37.33 38.43 17.47
CA ALA A 13 38.17 37.24 17.43
C ALA A 13 37.89 36.27 18.59
N SER A 14 37.63 36.79 19.80
CA SER A 14 37.25 35.96 20.96
C SER A 14 35.85 35.35 20.82
N ALA A 15 34.92 36.05 20.14
CA ALA A 15 33.59 35.52 19.84
C ALA A 15 33.64 34.41 18.77
N GLU A 16 34.48 34.54 17.75
CA GLU A 16 34.69 33.48 16.75
C GLU A 16 35.40 32.26 17.33
N PHE A 17 36.43 32.44 18.15
CA PHE A 17 37.12 31.35 18.83
C PHE A 17 36.15 30.53 19.71
N ASN A 18 35.28 31.20 20.47
CA ASN A 18 34.25 30.53 21.27
C ASN A 18 33.19 29.80 20.43
N ARG A 19 32.90 30.26 19.21
CA ARG A 19 31.98 29.57 18.30
C ARG A 19 32.60 28.30 17.72
N VAL A 20 33.87 28.37 17.34
CA VAL A 20 34.63 27.22 16.82
C VAL A 20 34.81 26.15 17.90
N ASP A 21 35.16 26.54 19.12
CA ASP A 21 35.33 25.59 20.24
C ASP A 21 34.03 24.85 20.56
N ARG A 22 32.89 25.55 20.57
CA ARG A 22 31.57 24.92 20.76
C ARG A 22 31.23 23.94 19.62
N ALA A 23 31.55 24.27 18.38
CA ALA A 23 31.32 23.38 17.24
C ALA A 23 32.15 22.10 17.34
N VAL A 24 33.43 22.22 17.74
CA VAL A 24 34.33 21.09 17.96
C VAL A 24 33.85 20.21 19.11
N GLN A 25 33.34 20.80 20.19
CA GLN A 25 32.76 20.04 21.31
C GLN A 25 31.51 19.25 20.89
N ILE A 26 30.62 19.85 20.10
CA ILE A 26 29.42 19.16 19.58
C ILE A 26 29.80 17.99 18.67
N GLN A 27 30.82 18.18 17.82
CA GLN A 27 31.30 17.10 16.94
C GLN A 27 31.90 15.95 17.76
N ASN A 28 32.74 16.25 18.76
CA ASN A 28 33.32 15.23 19.64
C ASN A 28 32.23 14.48 20.45
N ALA A 29 31.21 15.19 20.94
CA ALA A 29 30.08 14.57 21.63
C ALA A 29 29.27 13.64 20.70
N THR A 30 29.11 14.01 19.43
CA THR A 30 28.39 13.20 18.43
C THR A 30 29.17 11.93 18.09
N GLU A 31 30.49 12.02 17.91
CA GLU A 31 31.33 10.85 17.66
C GLU A 31 31.38 9.89 18.86
N ARG A 32 31.41 10.42 20.09
CA ARG A 32 31.31 9.61 21.31
C ARG A 32 30.00 8.83 21.37
N LEU A 33 28.87 9.51 21.18
CA LEU A 33 27.56 8.88 21.18
C LEU A 33 27.45 7.79 20.10
N ARG A 34 27.98 8.05 18.91
CA ARG A 34 28.03 7.06 17.82
C ARG A 34 28.81 5.82 18.24
N SER A 35 29.99 5.98 18.85
CA SER A 35 30.81 4.85 19.29
C SER A 35 30.15 4.01 20.40
N GLU A 36 29.48 4.66 21.35
CA GLU A 36 28.75 3.98 22.42
C GLU A 36 27.56 3.17 21.88
N MET A 37 26.81 3.75 20.95
CA MET A 37 25.68 3.07 20.31
C MET A 37 26.14 1.88 19.46
N LEU A 38 27.25 2.02 18.72
CA LEU A 38 27.82 0.92 17.94
C LEU A 38 28.26 -0.23 18.83
N ASN A 39 28.95 0.06 19.94
CA ASN A 39 29.36 -0.97 20.90
C ASN A 39 28.17 -1.65 21.59
N TYR A 40 27.14 -0.88 21.95
CA TYR A 40 25.91 -1.43 22.53
C TYR A 40 25.20 -2.38 21.56
N VAL A 41 25.04 -1.97 20.29
CA VAL A 41 24.39 -2.79 19.27
C VAL A 41 25.19 -4.07 19.00
N THR A 42 26.51 -3.99 18.88
CA THR A 42 27.37 -5.17 18.64
C THR A 42 27.28 -6.16 19.81
N ASN A 43 27.41 -5.69 21.04
CA ASN A 43 27.33 -6.55 22.23
C ASN A 43 25.95 -7.23 22.35
N ARG A 44 24.87 -6.49 22.05
CA ARG A 44 23.52 -7.04 22.04
C ARG A 44 23.31 -8.11 20.97
N PHE A 45 23.97 -7.96 19.82
CA PHE A 45 23.93 -8.94 18.75
C PHE A 45 24.67 -10.23 19.13
N GLU A 46 25.85 -10.11 19.73
CA GLU A 46 26.64 -11.27 20.20
C GLU A 46 25.89 -12.06 21.27
N GLU A 47 25.25 -11.38 22.21
CA GLU A 47 24.39 -11.98 23.24
C GLU A 47 23.27 -12.82 22.61
N PHE A 48 22.52 -12.24 21.67
CA PHE A 48 21.44 -12.93 20.96
C PHE A 48 21.95 -14.14 20.15
N THR A 49 23.11 -14.02 19.52
CA THR A 49 23.73 -15.10 18.75
C THR A 49 24.13 -16.27 19.68
N SER A 50 24.59 -15.95 20.89
CA SER A 50 24.93 -16.94 21.92
C SER A 50 23.70 -17.65 22.49
N GLU A 51 22.58 -16.93 22.67
CA GLU A 51 21.32 -17.51 23.10
C GLU A 51 20.75 -18.50 22.07
N ILE A 52 20.80 -18.15 20.77
CA ILE A 52 20.42 -19.07 19.69
C ILE A 52 21.31 -20.31 19.69
N LYS A 53 22.63 -20.14 19.84
CA LYS A 53 23.57 -21.26 19.88
C LYS A 53 23.35 -22.16 21.10
N LYS A 54 22.95 -21.59 22.24
CA LYS A 54 22.62 -22.31 23.47
C LYS A 54 21.28 -23.04 23.36
N ALA A 55 20.28 -22.42 22.74
CA ALA A 55 18.98 -23.04 22.43
C ALA A 55 19.13 -24.21 21.45
N ALA A 56 20.03 -24.09 20.46
CA ALA A 56 20.37 -25.17 19.54
C ALA A 56 21.18 -26.32 20.20
N LYS A 57 21.71 -26.11 21.41
CA LYS A 57 22.50 -27.10 22.16
C LYS A 57 21.71 -27.85 23.25
N MET A 58 20.41 -27.58 23.40
CA MET A 58 19.52 -28.36 24.26
C MET A 58 18.90 -29.55 23.49
N PRO A 59 18.62 -30.67 24.18
CA PRO A 59 18.82 -32.01 23.65
C PRO A 59 17.60 -32.50 22.87
N LEU A 60 17.83 -32.93 21.63
CA LEU A 60 16.93 -33.87 20.96
C LEU A 60 17.69 -34.87 20.09
N ILE A 61 18.96 -35.17 20.42
CA ILE A 61 19.73 -36.22 19.73
C ILE A 61 20.77 -36.84 20.69
N ASN A 62 20.33 -37.41 21.80
CA ASN A 62 21.07 -38.52 22.42
C ASN A 62 20.15 -39.20 23.43
N GLU A 63 20.15 -40.53 23.41
CA GLU A 63 19.30 -41.41 24.22
C GLU A 63 17.87 -41.48 23.61
N ILE A 64 17.51 -42.48 22.80
CA ILE A 64 17.58 -43.93 22.95
C ILE A 64 17.50 -44.54 21.53
N VAL A 65 18.06 -45.75 21.31
CA VAL A 65 17.89 -46.69 20.17
C VAL A 65 19.15 -46.87 19.25
N PRO A 66 19.62 -48.13 19.04
CA PRO A 66 20.91 -48.48 18.41
C PRO A 66 21.06 -48.20 16.90
N PRO A 67 22.30 -48.21 16.35
CA PRO A 67 22.66 -47.59 15.06
C PRO A 67 22.19 -48.32 13.78
N ASN A 68 21.50 -49.45 13.89
CA ASN A 68 21.34 -50.36 12.77
C ASN A 68 19.95 -50.30 12.08
N GLU A 69 19.02 -49.49 12.58
CA GLU A 69 17.70 -49.24 11.94
C GLU A 69 17.51 -47.80 11.42
N LEU A 70 18.50 -46.93 11.54
CA LEU A 70 18.44 -45.55 11.00
C LEU A 70 18.65 -45.48 9.48
N ALA A 71 19.28 -46.50 8.88
CA ALA A 71 19.58 -46.53 7.44
C ALA A 71 18.37 -46.90 6.57
N SER A 72 17.40 -47.64 7.11
CA SER A 72 16.17 -48.03 6.40
C SER A 72 15.08 -46.96 6.54
N ILE A 73 14.94 -46.36 7.73
CA ILE A 73 13.97 -45.30 7.97
C ILE A 73 14.39 -44.01 7.26
N SER A 74 15.67 -43.60 7.28
CA SER A 74 16.12 -42.41 6.54
C SER A 74 15.89 -42.49 5.03
N LYS A 75 15.98 -43.66 4.41
CA LYS A 75 15.68 -43.83 2.98
C LYS A 75 14.19 -43.63 2.69
N VAL A 76 13.33 -44.28 3.47
CA VAL A 76 11.86 -44.17 3.34
C VAL A 76 11.37 -42.76 3.69
N THR A 77 11.96 -42.13 4.70
CA THR A 77 11.63 -40.78 5.14
C THR A 77 12.16 -39.72 4.16
N ASN A 78 13.35 -39.91 3.57
CA ASN A 78 13.86 -39.01 2.54
C ASN A 78 13.08 -39.14 1.22
N GLU A 79 12.58 -40.32 0.86
CA GLU A 79 11.69 -40.47 -0.30
C GLU A 79 10.33 -39.82 -0.07
N LYS A 80 9.72 -39.99 1.11
CA LYS A 80 8.46 -39.31 1.46
C LYS A 80 8.64 -37.79 1.55
N ILE A 81 9.73 -37.32 2.13
CA ILE A 81 10.08 -35.89 2.20
C ILE A 81 10.37 -35.34 0.80
N SER A 82 11.06 -36.08 -0.07
CA SER A 82 11.30 -35.67 -1.47
C SER A 82 10.00 -35.62 -2.28
N GLN A 83 9.04 -36.52 -2.03
CA GLN A 83 7.72 -36.50 -2.66
C GLN A 83 6.83 -35.36 -2.13
N THR A 84 6.90 -35.02 -0.84
CA THR A 84 6.20 -33.85 -0.27
C THR A 84 6.83 -32.53 -0.72
N ILE A 85 8.16 -32.45 -0.82
CA ILE A 85 8.88 -31.28 -1.36
C ILE A 85 8.60 -31.13 -2.86
N ALA A 86 8.58 -32.21 -3.65
CA ALA A 86 8.25 -32.17 -5.07
C ALA A 86 6.77 -31.82 -5.36
N SER A 87 5.84 -32.18 -4.45
CA SER A 87 4.43 -31.81 -4.57
C SER A 87 4.10 -30.41 -4.02
N GLN A 88 4.94 -29.84 -3.15
CA GLN A 88 4.87 -28.42 -2.79
C GLN A 88 5.64 -27.52 -3.77
N GLN A 89 6.58 -28.07 -4.54
CA GLN A 89 7.34 -27.37 -5.58
C GLN A 89 6.67 -27.45 -6.96
N SER A 90 5.32 -27.35 -7.00
CA SER A 90 4.58 -27.18 -8.26
C SER A 90 3.53 -26.06 -8.24
N VAL A 91 3.55 -25.16 -7.23
CA VAL A 91 2.74 -23.92 -7.26
C VAL A 91 3.61 -22.66 -7.30
N ASP A 92 4.93 -22.75 -7.19
CA ASP A 92 5.82 -21.65 -7.54
C ASP A 92 6.35 -21.85 -8.96
N VAL A 93 5.47 -21.56 -9.92
CA VAL A 93 5.86 -21.40 -11.32
C VAL A 93 6.87 -20.27 -11.35
N LYS A 94 8.14 -20.63 -11.53
CA LYS A 94 9.26 -19.85 -12.04
C LYS A 94 8.79 -18.98 -13.22
N ARG A 95 8.19 -17.84 -12.92
CA ARG A 95 7.79 -16.83 -13.89
C ARG A 95 8.83 -15.73 -13.80
N SER A 96 9.73 -15.74 -14.78
CA SER A 96 10.59 -14.63 -15.22
C SER A 96 11.12 -13.71 -14.12
N SER A 97 12.45 -13.68 -13.95
CA SER A 97 13.22 -12.75 -13.10
C SER A 97 13.14 -11.27 -13.51
N SER A 98 12.03 -10.86 -14.12
CA SER A 98 11.65 -9.50 -14.51
C SER A 98 10.27 -9.11 -13.97
N ALA A 99 9.64 -9.95 -13.14
CA ALA A 99 8.34 -9.63 -12.54
C ALA A 99 8.54 -8.69 -11.34
N PHE A 100 7.87 -7.54 -11.39
CA PHE A 100 7.78 -6.58 -10.29
C PHE A 100 7.46 -7.30 -8.96
N PRO A 101 7.99 -6.81 -7.81
CA PRO A 101 7.70 -7.40 -6.52
C PRO A 101 6.18 -7.53 -6.34
N THR A 102 5.71 -8.77 -6.23
CA THR A 102 4.27 -9.07 -6.15
C THR A 102 3.74 -8.62 -4.79
N LYS A 103 2.67 -7.83 -4.78
CA LYS A 103 2.02 -7.36 -3.55
C LYS A 103 1.42 -8.56 -2.80
N VAL A 104 2.04 -8.93 -1.69
CA VAL A 104 1.50 -9.95 -0.78
C VAL A 104 0.57 -9.28 0.21
N PHE A 105 -0.73 -9.53 0.08
CA PHE A 105 -1.72 -9.07 1.05
C PHE A 105 -1.60 -9.93 2.32
N ARG A 106 -1.42 -9.27 3.47
CA ARG A 106 -1.45 -9.88 4.78
C ARG A 106 -2.58 -9.27 5.58
N MET A 107 -3.26 -10.08 6.40
CA MET A 107 -4.24 -9.56 7.34
C MET A 107 -3.49 -8.71 8.38
N ARG A 108 -3.68 -7.38 8.29
CA ARG A 108 -3.10 -6.40 9.22
C ARG A 108 -4.17 -5.35 9.51
N SER A 109 -4.26 -4.94 10.76
CA SER A 109 -5.04 -3.76 11.16
C SER A 109 -4.54 -2.50 10.43
N SER A 110 -5.45 -1.56 10.18
CA SER A 110 -5.04 -0.24 9.70
C SER A 110 -4.09 0.38 10.72
N ILE A 111 -3.01 1.02 10.25
CA ILE A 111 -2.05 1.72 11.12
C ILE A 111 -2.79 2.73 11.98
N LEU A 112 -3.81 3.41 11.44
CA LEU A 112 -4.61 4.35 12.22
C LEU A 112 -5.34 3.65 13.37
N THR A 113 -5.86 2.44 13.14
CA THR A 113 -6.52 1.66 14.19
C THR A 113 -5.53 1.25 15.28
N GLU A 114 -4.35 0.74 14.90
CA GLU A 114 -3.26 0.39 15.84
C GLU A 114 -2.78 1.63 16.62
N LEU A 115 -2.70 2.76 15.93
CA LEU A 115 -2.19 4.01 16.48
C LEU A 115 -3.21 4.69 17.40
N LEU A 116 -4.50 4.65 17.07
CA LEU A 116 -5.59 5.18 17.90
C LEU A 116 -5.83 4.33 19.17
N GLU A 117 -5.39 3.07 19.19
CA GLU A 117 -5.49 2.19 20.36
C GLU A 117 -4.57 2.65 21.50
N VAL A 118 -3.41 3.21 21.15
CA VAL A 118 -2.43 3.77 22.08
C VAL A 118 -3.09 4.83 22.97
N SER A 119 -2.86 4.73 24.29
CA SER A 119 -3.49 5.57 25.32
C SER A 119 -3.39 7.08 25.03
N HIS A 120 -2.23 7.54 24.56
CA HIS A 120 -1.99 8.95 24.24
C HIS A 120 -2.86 9.47 23.09
N ILE A 121 -3.10 8.66 22.07
CA ILE A 121 -3.81 9.07 20.85
C ILE A 121 -5.32 8.86 21.01
N ARG A 122 -5.72 7.91 21.86
CA ARG A 122 -7.11 7.77 22.32
C ARG A 122 -7.64 9.05 22.95
N SER A 123 -6.81 9.75 23.72
CA SER A 123 -7.15 11.05 24.30
C SER A 123 -7.33 12.12 23.21
N ILE A 124 -6.46 12.13 22.19
CA ILE A 124 -6.57 13.05 21.05
C ILE A 124 -7.88 12.84 20.29
N ARG A 125 -8.29 11.58 20.04
CA ARG A 125 -9.60 11.26 19.43
C ARG A 125 -10.74 11.88 20.24
N GLN A 126 -10.70 11.73 21.56
CA GLN A 126 -11.75 12.29 22.42
C GLN A 126 -11.73 13.83 22.42
N ILE A 127 -10.56 14.45 22.39
CA ILE A 127 -10.42 15.91 22.27
C ILE A 127 -11.04 16.40 20.96
N PHE A 128 -10.77 15.74 19.83
CA PHE A 128 -11.40 16.09 18.55
C PHE A 128 -12.92 15.97 18.61
N ILE A 129 -13.45 14.91 19.22
CA ILE A 129 -14.90 14.75 19.40
C ILE A 129 -15.46 15.85 20.30
N SER A 130 -14.80 16.18 21.41
CA SER A 130 -15.21 17.27 22.30
C SER A 130 -15.18 18.63 21.59
N ILE A 131 -14.14 18.93 20.81
CA ILE A 131 -14.07 20.16 20.01
C ILE A 131 -15.19 20.19 18.97
N LEU A 132 -15.47 19.07 18.30
CA LEU A 132 -16.56 18.98 17.32
C LEU A 132 -17.93 19.22 17.99
N VAL A 133 -18.18 18.59 19.14
CA VAL A 133 -19.43 18.79 19.89
C VAL A 133 -19.54 20.22 20.40
N LEU A 134 -18.46 20.79 20.93
CA LEU A 134 -18.41 22.19 21.35
C LEU A 134 -18.65 23.14 20.18
N LEU A 135 -18.10 22.85 19.00
CA LEU A 135 -18.32 23.66 17.79
C LEU A 135 -19.79 23.60 17.35
N VAL A 136 -20.38 22.40 17.28
CA VAL A 136 -21.79 22.23 16.93
C VAL A 136 -22.68 22.93 17.96
N LEU A 137 -22.38 22.79 19.24
CA LEU A 137 -23.13 23.45 20.31
C LEU A 137 -22.98 24.97 20.26
N GLN A 138 -21.78 25.48 19.95
CA GLN A 138 -21.53 26.92 19.80
C GLN A 138 -22.34 27.51 18.64
N VAL A 139 -22.36 26.82 17.50
CA VAL A 139 -23.17 27.21 16.34
C VAL A 139 -24.66 27.14 16.70
N ALA A 140 -25.11 26.06 17.33
CA ALA A 140 -26.51 25.88 17.73
C ALA A 140 -26.98 26.94 18.74
N MET A 141 -26.14 27.29 19.73
CA MET A 141 -26.45 28.32 20.72
C MET A 141 -26.54 29.70 20.07
N THR A 142 -25.59 30.03 19.18
CA THR A 142 -25.60 31.31 18.46
C THR A 142 -26.86 31.43 17.59
N ASP A 143 -27.23 30.36 16.89
CA ASP A 143 -28.45 30.32 16.06
C ASP A 143 -29.74 30.42 16.90
N LEU A 144 -29.77 29.80 18.09
CA LEU A 144 -30.88 29.92 19.03
C LEU A 144 -31.02 31.36 19.59
N PHE A 145 -29.90 32.03 19.89
CA PHE A 145 -29.91 33.41 20.38
C PHE A 145 -30.34 34.42 19.31
N GLU A 146 -29.93 34.23 18.05
CA GLU A 146 -30.25 35.15 16.96
C GLU A 146 -31.66 34.92 16.38
N THR A 147 -32.05 33.67 16.16
CA THR A 147 -33.29 33.31 15.42
C THR A 147 -34.44 32.95 16.36
N GLY A 148 -34.18 32.58 17.62
CA GLY A 148 -35.19 32.22 18.62
C GLY A 148 -35.90 30.87 18.39
N SER A 149 -35.56 30.17 17.30
CA SER A 149 -36.03 28.82 16.96
C SER A 149 -34.82 27.98 16.55
N VAL A 150 -34.80 26.70 16.95
CA VAL A 150 -33.75 25.74 16.56
C VAL A 150 -34.04 25.22 15.15
N ASP A 151 -34.09 26.13 14.17
CA ASP A 151 -34.09 25.73 12.77
C ASP A 151 -32.65 25.75 12.29
N PHE A 152 -31.95 24.62 12.48
CA PHE A 152 -30.61 24.45 11.93
C PHE A 152 -30.70 24.71 10.43
N ARG A 153 -30.23 25.88 9.99
CA ARG A 153 -30.25 26.32 8.58
C ARG A 153 -29.32 25.46 7.73
N PHE A 154 -29.72 24.21 7.52
CA PHE A 154 -29.04 23.22 6.67
C PHE A 154 -29.16 23.58 5.19
N ASP A 155 -29.72 24.74 4.85
CA ASP A 155 -29.86 25.25 3.48
C ASP A 155 -28.54 25.20 2.72
N VAL A 156 -27.42 25.54 3.36
CA VAL A 156 -26.09 25.49 2.74
C VAL A 156 -25.70 24.04 2.42
N ILE A 157 -25.93 23.11 3.34
CA ILE A 157 -25.64 21.68 3.13
C ILE A 157 -26.56 21.12 2.05
N ARG A 158 -27.87 21.40 2.12
CA ARG A 158 -28.86 20.98 1.13
C ARG A 158 -28.58 21.55 -0.26
N TRP A 159 -28.11 22.79 -0.32
CA TRP A 159 -27.67 23.44 -1.56
C TRP A 159 -26.43 22.75 -2.14
N ASN A 160 -25.44 22.45 -1.31
CA ASN A 160 -24.22 21.73 -1.75
C ASN A 160 -24.51 20.29 -2.21
N PHE A 161 -25.49 19.63 -1.60
CA PHE A 161 -25.94 18.28 -1.99
C PHE A 161 -27.17 18.30 -2.90
N SER A 162 -27.45 19.43 -3.57
CA SER A 162 -28.53 19.49 -4.55
C SER A 162 -28.28 18.45 -5.64
N ASN A 163 -29.33 17.69 -5.98
CA ASN A 163 -29.34 16.61 -6.97
C ASN A 163 -28.43 15.40 -6.67
N LEU A 164 -28.10 15.15 -5.40
CA LEU A 164 -27.38 13.94 -5.00
C LEU A 164 -28.09 12.65 -5.45
N SER A 165 -29.42 12.63 -5.53
CA SER A 165 -30.17 11.49 -6.08
C SER A 165 -29.83 11.20 -7.54
N THR A 166 -29.60 12.23 -8.37
CA THR A 166 -29.17 12.06 -9.76
C THR A 166 -27.73 11.57 -9.83
N CYS A 167 -26.85 12.12 -8.99
CA CYS A 167 -25.49 11.63 -8.81
C CYS A 167 -25.43 10.16 -8.43
N LEU A 168 -26.25 9.72 -7.47
CA LEU A 168 -26.30 8.31 -7.07
C LEU A 168 -26.79 7.40 -8.20
N ARG A 169 -27.81 7.82 -8.99
CA ARG A 169 -28.24 7.06 -10.16
C ARG A 169 -27.12 6.90 -11.19
N LEU A 170 -26.41 8.00 -11.48
CA LEU A 170 -25.25 7.98 -12.38
C LEU A 170 -24.15 7.05 -11.84
N TRP A 171 -23.85 7.14 -10.56
CA TRP A 171 -22.88 6.29 -9.86
C TRP A 171 -23.21 4.81 -10.01
N PHE A 172 -24.47 4.41 -9.74
CA PHE A 172 -24.89 3.03 -9.94
C PHE A 172 -24.71 2.58 -11.40
N ILE A 173 -25.10 3.41 -12.38
CA ILE A 173 -24.93 3.08 -13.80
C ILE A 173 -23.45 2.84 -14.13
N LEU A 174 -22.56 3.72 -13.67
CA LEU A 174 -21.11 3.61 -13.88
C LEU A 174 -20.52 2.38 -13.19
N PHE A 175 -20.94 2.09 -11.95
CA PHE A 175 -20.52 0.93 -11.20
C PHE A 175 -20.93 -0.37 -11.91
N PHE A 176 -22.20 -0.49 -12.29
CA PHE A 176 -22.69 -1.65 -13.02
C PHE A 176 -22.01 -1.81 -14.37
N LEU A 177 -21.81 -0.72 -15.13
CA LEU A 177 -21.13 -0.75 -16.41
C LEU A 177 -19.70 -1.26 -16.25
N THR A 178 -18.98 -0.79 -15.23
CA THR A 178 -17.60 -1.20 -14.96
C THR A 178 -17.48 -2.65 -14.51
N CYS A 179 -18.29 -3.05 -13.53
CA CYS A 179 -18.32 -4.44 -13.06
C CYS A 179 -18.68 -5.42 -14.18
N THR A 180 -19.67 -5.07 -15.00
CA THR A 180 -20.16 -5.93 -16.08
C THR A 180 -19.19 -5.95 -17.26
N MET A 181 -18.87 -4.79 -17.85
CA MET A 181 -18.09 -4.72 -19.08
C MET A 181 -16.67 -5.25 -18.91
N VAL A 182 -15.98 -4.89 -17.83
CA VAL A 182 -14.60 -5.34 -17.61
C VAL A 182 -14.56 -6.85 -17.37
N TYR A 183 -15.48 -7.37 -16.55
CA TYR A 183 -15.56 -8.79 -16.26
C TYR A 183 -15.87 -9.62 -17.52
N TYR A 184 -16.92 -9.27 -18.26
CA TYR A 184 -17.31 -10.01 -19.46
C TYR A 184 -16.26 -9.90 -20.58
N CYS A 185 -15.67 -8.72 -20.78
CA CYS A 185 -14.60 -8.53 -21.77
C CYS A 185 -13.38 -9.41 -21.44
N PHE A 186 -12.92 -9.38 -20.18
CA PHE A 186 -11.78 -10.19 -19.75
C PHE A 186 -12.09 -11.69 -19.79
N HIS A 187 -13.27 -12.09 -19.34
CA HIS A 187 -13.70 -13.48 -19.37
C HIS A 187 -13.81 -14.01 -20.81
N PHE A 188 -14.40 -13.24 -21.73
CA PHE A 188 -14.51 -13.61 -23.13
C PHE A 188 -13.13 -13.75 -23.79
N TRP A 189 -12.24 -12.79 -23.52
CA TRP A 189 -10.86 -12.84 -23.99
C TRP A 189 -10.11 -14.08 -23.47
N ALA A 190 -10.19 -14.34 -22.16
CA ALA A 190 -9.54 -15.49 -21.53
C ALA A 190 -10.09 -16.83 -22.05
N TYR A 191 -11.41 -16.94 -22.23
CA TYR A 191 -12.06 -18.15 -22.76
C TYR A 191 -11.61 -18.44 -24.19
N LYS A 192 -11.58 -17.42 -25.06
CA LYS A 192 -11.11 -17.58 -26.45
C LYS A 192 -9.65 -18.01 -26.49
N ARG A 193 -8.80 -17.40 -25.66
CA ARG A 193 -7.39 -17.78 -25.56
C ARG A 193 -7.21 -19.22 -25.05
N LEU A 194 -7.93 -19.61 -23.99
CA LEU A 194 -7.86 -20.96 -23.42
C LEU A 194 -8.31 -22.04 -24.41
N SER A 195 -9.36 -21.77 -25.20
CA SER A 195 -9.83 -22.69 -26.24
C SER A 195 -8.85 -22.86 -27.40
N LEU A 196 -7.95 -21.89 -27.62
CA LEU A 196 -7.05 -21.84 -28.78
C LEU A 196 -5.63 -22.35 -28.47
N ILE A 197 -5.19 -22.29 -27.20
CA ILE A 197 -3.91 -22.84 -26.73
C ILE A 197 -3.72 -24.35 -27.01
N PRO A 198 -4.67 -25.25 -26.68
CA PRO A 198 -4.45 -26.69 -26.86
C PRO A 198 -4.35 -27.11 -28.33
N ILE A 199 -4.96 -26.35 -29.24
CA ILE A 199 -4.97 -26.63 -30.68
C ILE A 199 -3.61 -26.27 -31.33
N VAL A 200 -2.87 -25.32 -30.76
CA VAL A 200 -1.54 -24.92 -31.26
C VAL A 200 -0.46 -25.87 -30.74
N SER A 201 -0.58 -26.40 -29.51
CA SER A 201 0.38 -27.37 -28.96
C SER A 201 0.30 -28.76 -29.59
N SER A 202 -0.85 -29.13 -30.18
CA SER A 202 -1.02 -30.42 -30.88
C SER A 202 -0.61 -30.38 -32.36
N LEU A 203 -0.18 -29.23 -32.88
CA LEU A 203 0.21 -29.07 -34.28
C LEU A 203 1.73 -29.31 -34.40
N SER A 204 2.10 -30.49 -34.91
CA SER A 204 3.47 -30.91 -35.23
C SER A 204 4.21 -29.86 -36.09
N PRO A 205 5.53 -29.64 -35.91
CA PRO A 205 6.30 -28.62 -36.62
C PRO A 205 6.54 -28.89 -38.12
N ASP A 206 5.94 -29.95 -38.69
CA ASP A 206 6.38 -30.54 -39.96
C ASP A 206 5.50 -30.18 -41.17
N THR A 207 4.45 -29.38 -40.99
CA THR A 207 3.56 -29.00 -42.10
C THR A 207 3.49 -27.49 -42.25
N GLU A 208 3.95 -26.99 -43.40
CA GLU A 208 3.80 -25.58 -43.80
C GLU A 208 2.32 -25.18 -43.80
N ALA A 209 1.96 -24.31 -42.86
CA ALA A 209 0.67 -23.64 -42.64
C ALA A 209 -0.34 -24.40 -41.74
N PRO A 210 -1.01 -23.67 -40.79
CA PRO A 210 -1.64 -22.38 -41.06
C PRO A 210 -1.09 -21.24 -40.18
N LYS A 211 -0.14 -20.46 -40.71
CA LYS A 211 0.24 -19.14 -40.15
C LYS A 211 -0.99 -18.21 -39.94
N LYS A 212 -2.07 -18.42 -40.70
CA LYS A 212 -3.33 -17.65 -40.67
C LYS A 212 -4.08 -17.73 -39.32
N LYS A 213 -3.99 -18.84 -38.58
CA LYS A 213 -4.73 -19.04 -37.31
C LYS A 213 -4.06 -18.37 -36.11
N THR A 214 -2.73 -18.24 -36.14
CA THR A 214 -1.97 -17.41 -35.18
C THR A 214 -2.24 -15.93 -35.39
N THR A 215 -2.31 -15.47 -36.64
CA THR A 215 -2.58 -14.06 -36.94
C THR A 215 -3.99 -13.62 -36.50
N SER A 216 -5.01 -14.48 -36.60
CA SER A 216 -6.36 -14.13 -36.12
C SER A 216 -6.42 -13.93 -34.60
N LEU A 217 -5.57 -14.64 -33.83
CA LEU A 217 -5.44 -14.43 -32.39
C LEU A 217 -4.86 -13.07 -32.07
N MET A 218 -3.82 -12.66 -32.78
CA MET A 218 -3.15 -11.38 -32.58
C MET A 218 -4.07 -10.21 -32.95
N ILE A 219 -4.87 -10.34 -34.01
CA ILE A 219 -5.88 -9.35 -34.38
C ILE A 219 -6.98 -9.28 -33.33
N PHE A 220 -7.41 -10.42 -32.80
CA PHE A 220 -8.42 -10.48 -31.74
C PHE A 220 -7.93 -9.87 -30.42
N ASP A 221 -6.69 -10.16 -30.02
CA ASP A 221 -6.05 -9.53 -28.86
C ASP A 221 -5.93 -8.01 -29.05
N GLY A 222 -5.56 -7.54 -30.25
CA GLY A 222 -5.53 -6.12 -30.60
C GLY A 222 -6.90 -5.45 -30.62
N PHE A 223 -7.94 -6.16 -31.07
CA PHE A 223 -9.32 -5.69 -31.03
C PHE A 223 -9.82 -5.55 -29.59
N CYS A 224 -9.58 -6.55 -28.73
CA CYS A 224 -9.90 -6.47 -27.30
C CYS A 224 -9.16 -5.32 -26.60
N LEU A 225 -7.88 -5.12 -26.90
CA LEU A 225 -7.10 -3.99 -26.37
C LEU A 225 -7.68 -2.65 -26.82
N THR A 226 -8.01 -2.53 -28.11
CA THR A 226 -8.59 -1.30 -28.68
C THR A 226 -9.95 -0.99 -28.06
N ALA A 227 -10.81 -2.01 -27.91
CA ALA A 227 -12.10 -1.88 -27.26
C ALA A 227 -11.95 -1.46 -25.77
N TYR A 228 -10.94 -1.98 -25.08
CA TYR A 228 -10.63 -1.58 -23.70
C TYR A 228 -10.14 -0.13 -23.61
N CYS A 229 -9.25 0.30 -24.50
CA CYS A 229 -8.81 1.70 -24.56
C CYS A 229 -9.97 2.65 -24.86
N LEU A 230 -10.84 2.29 -25.80
CA LEU A 230 -12.05 3.05 -26.12
C LEU A 230 -13.02 3.11 -24.92
N TYR A 231 -13.16 2.01 -24.19
CA TYR A 231 -13.94 1.97 -22.95
C TYR A 231 -13.37 2.93 -21.89
N ILE A 232 -12.06 2.93 -21.64
CA ILE A 232 -11.43 3.89 -20.70
C ILE A 232 -11.72 5.33 -21.14
N GLY A 233 -11.60 5.62 -22.44
CA GLY A 233 -11.89 6.95 -22.97
C GLY A 233 -13.35 7.38 -22.79
N LEU A 234 -14.30 6.50 -23.09
CA LEU A 234 -15.74 6.75 -22.88
C LEU A 234 -16.10 6.89 -21.40
N PHE A 235 -15.51 6.04 -20.56
CA PHE A 235 -15.67 6.11 -19.11
C PHE A 235 -15.06 7.39 -18.54
N LEU A 236 -14.00 7.93 -19.17
CA LEU A 236 -13.45 9.23 -18.80
C LEU A 236 -14.38 10.39 -19.21
N TYR A 237 -14.89 10.32 -20.44
CA TYR A 237 -15.68 11.36 -21.08
C TYR A 237 -17.10 11.50 -20.51
N PHE A 238 -17.79 10.39 -20.30
CA PHE A 238 -19.22 10.35 -19.96
C PHE A 238 -19.59 11.12 -18.66
N PRO A 239 -18.99 10.85 -17.49
CA PRO A 239 -19.27 11.60 -16.27
C PRO A 239 -18.84 13.07 -16.37
N VAL A 240 -17.75 13.37 -17.08
CA VAL A 240 -17.28 14.76 -17.28
C VAL A 240 -18.29 15.55 -18.11
N HIS A 241 -18.80 14.96 -19.19
CA HIS A 241 -19.83 15.57 -20.03
C HIS A 241 -21.11 15.82 -19.23
N PHE A 242 -21.56 14.81 -18.47
CA PHE A 242 -22.76 14.89 -17.65
C PHE A 242 -22.67 15.99 -16.57
N ILE A 243 -21.48 16.19 -15.99
CA ILE A 243 -21.19 17.24 -14.99
C ILE A 243 -21.17 18.66 -15.58
N LEU A 244 -20.80 18.79 -16.86
CA LEU A 244 -20.74 20.07 -17.56
C LEU A 244 -22.11 20.52 -18.06
N GLU A 245 -22.97 19.58 -18.45
CA GLU A 245 -24.33 19.89 -18.93
C GLU A 245 -25.29 20.29 -17.82
N GLU A 246 -25.26 19.60 -16.68
CA GLU A 246 -26.04 19.96 -15.51
C GLU A 246 -25.19 20.82 -14.57
N ASN A 247 -25.59 22.08 -14.35
CA ASN A 247 -24.93 23.05 -13.46
C ASN A 247 -25.00 22.61 -11.98
N TYR A 248 -24.32 21.52 -11.63
CA TYR A 248 -24.28 20.95 -10.30
C TYR A 248 -23.41 21.77 -9.33
N PRO A 249 -23.76 21.77 -8.02
CA PRO A 249 -22.89 22.31 -6.98
C PRO A 249 -21.52 21.62 -6.97
N ILE A 250 -20.49 22.34 -6.52
CA ILE A 250 -19.10 21.86 -6.51
C ILE A 250 -18.93 20.50 -5.82
N VAL A 251 -19.64 20.25 -4.72
CA VAL A 251 -19.52 19.02 -3.94
C VAL A 251 -20.02 17.80 -4.71
N THR A 252 -21.20 17.90 -5.33
CA THR A 252 -21.76 16.82 -6.16
C THR A 252 -20.84 16.47 -7.33
N ARG A 253 -20.20 17.47 -7.95
CA ARG A 253 -19.21 17.25 -9.02
C ARG A 253 -17.99 16.47 -8.54
N MET A 254 -17.47 16.85 -7.37
CA MET A 254 -16.30 16.17 -6.78
C MET A 254 -16.59 14.70 -6.47
N ILE A 255 -17.78 14.38 -5.96
CA ILE A 255 -18.14 12.99 -5.63
C ILE A 255 -18.07 12.10 -6.87
N VAL A 256 -18.64 12.55 -8.00
CA VAL A 256 -18.62 11.77 -9.25
C VAL A 256 -17.19 11.62 -9.79
N LEU A 257 -16.38 12.69 -9.75
CA LEU A 257 -15.01 12.67 -10.24
C LEU A 257 -14.04 11.85 -9.37
N VAL A 258 -14.28 11.75 -8.07
CA VAL A 258 -13.45 10.94 -7.16
C VAL A 258 -13.73 9.45 -7.32
N GLU A 259 -14.97 9.08 -7.65
CA GLU A 259 -15.31 7.68 -7.84
C GLU A 259 -14.85 7.13 -9.19
N GLN A 260 -14.93 7.95 -10.23
CA GLN A 260 -14.51 7.63 -11.58
C GLN A 260 -13.03 7.22 -11.62
#